data_AF-C7DFI5-F1
#
_entry.id   AF-C7DFI5-F1
#
_cell.length_a   1.000
_cell.length_b   1.000
_cell.length_c   1.000
_cell.angle_alpha   90.00
_cell.angle_beta   90.00
_cell.angle_gamma   90.00
#
_symmetry.space_group_name_H-M   'P 1'
#
loop_
_entity.id
_entity.type
_entity.pdbx_description
1 polymer ?
#
loop_
_entity_poly.entity_id
_entity_poly.type
_entity_poly.pdbx_seq_one_letter_code
_entity_poly.pdbx_strand_id
1 'polypeptide(L)'
;MKWQGRRKSRNIEDLRSQGRKAGSAGGIGGIGLIVILVAGYFLGIDVSPLLNGQTGGGAVTESAGITPQDQQAAEFVSVVLADTEAVWADIFPQQVGTQYDPATLVLFKGGTQSPCGGASAASGPFYCPADRKAYLDLILCDDAG
;
A
#
# COMPACT_ATOMS: atom_id res chain seq x y z
N MET A 1 16.16 -20.14 -9.80
CA MET A 1 16.23 -19.36 -11.07
C MET A 1 16.99 -18.07 -10.81
N LYS A 2 17.86 -17.60 -11.72
CA LYS A 2 18.58 -16.32 -11.56
C LYS A 2 17.67 -15.17 -12.01
N TRP A 3 17.22 -14.33 -11.10
CA TRP A 3 16.31 -13.21 -11.40
C TRP A 3 16.99 -11.83 -11.34
N GLN A 4 18.10 -11.72 -10.62
CA GLN A 4 18.86 -10.50 -10.44
C GLN A 4 19.39 -9.97 -11.79
N GLY A 5 19.20 -8.69 -12.06
CA GLY A 5 19.61 -8.03 -13.31
C GLY A 5 18.64 -8.21 -14.49
N ARG A 6 17.50 -8.88 -14.31
CA ARG A 6 16.46 -8.98 -15.36
C ARG A 6 15.61 -7.72 -15.45
N ARG A 7 14.88 -7.58 -16.55
CA ARG A 7 13.92 -6.49 -16.79
C ARG A 7 12.90 -6.44 -15.64
N LYS A 8 12.69 -5.27 -15.07
CA LYS A 8 11.63 -4.98 -14.09
C LYS A 8 10.42 -4.39 -14.79
N SER A 9 9.21 -4.64 -14.27
CA SER A 9 8.00 -4.03 -14.79
C SER A 9 7.99 -2.53 -14.50
N ARG A 10 7.33 -1.76 -15.38
CA ARG A 10 7.07 -0.33 -15.19
C ARG A 10 5.68 -0.06 -14.60
N ASN A 11 4.83 -1.08 -14.50
CA ASN A 11 3.46 -0.98 -13.99
C ASN A 11 3.42 -1.25 -12.48
N ILE A 12 4.29 -0.58 -11.71
CA ILE A 12 4.39 -0.77 -10.26
C ILE A 12 4.28 0.56 -9.54
N GLU A 13 3.38 0.60 -8.57
CA GLU A 13 3.23 1.68 -7.60
C GLU A 13 3.68 1.17 -6.23
N ASP A 14 4.67 1.84 -5.65
CA ASP A 14 5.21 1.47 -4.34
C ASP A 14 4.65 2.40 -3.24
N LEU A 15 3.63 1.92 -2.53
CA LEU A 15 3.01 2.63 -1.42
C LEU A 15 3.63 2.26 -0.06
N ARG A 16 4.55 1.29 -0.02
CA ARG A 16 5.17 0.80 1.23
C ARG A 16 5.89 1.91 1.98
N SER A 17 6.43 2.88 1.25
CA SER A 17 7.13 4.03 1.83
C SER A 17 6.21 5.18 2.24
N GLN A 18 4.93 5.18 1.82
CA GLN A 18 4.01 6.30 2.06
C GLN A 18 3.56 6.40 3.53
N GLY A 19 3.70 5.31 4.30
CA GLY A 19 3.56 5.34 5.76
C GLY A 19 4.54 6.28 6.47
N ARG A 20 5.64 6.71 5.83
CA ARG A 20 6.59 7.67 6.42
C ARG A 20 6.16 9.14 6.34
N LYS A 21 5.15 9.51 5.54
CA LYS A 21 4.78 10.92 5.33
C LYS A 21 3.54 11.39 6.10
N ALA A 22 2.84 10.50 6.81
CA ALA A 22 1.68 10.86 7.62
C ALA A 22 2.02 11.38 9.04
N GLY A 23 3.31 11.55 9.37
CA GLY A 23 3.76 12.03 10.70
C GLY A 23 4.27 13.47 10.75
N SER A 24 4.49 14.15 9.61
CA SER A 24 5.20 15.44 9.60
C SER A 24 4.46 16.60 8.93
N ALA A 25 3.30 16.39 8.29
CA ALA A 25 2.61 17.48 7.62
C ALA A 25 1.09 17.20 7.55
N GLY A 26 0.35 17.63 8.57
CA GLY A 26 -1.11 17.72 8.51
C GLY A 26 -1.86 17.22 9.73
N GLY A 27 -1.24 16.38 10.55
CA GLY A 27 -1.73 16.08 11.89
C GLY A 27 -1.25 17.16 12.84
N ILE A 28 -2.16 17.72 13.62
CA ILE A 28 -1.80 18.46 14.83
C ILE A 28 -1.00 17.47 15.70
N GLY A 29 0.33 17.49 15.59
CA GLY A 29 1.21 16.60 16.36
C GLY A 29 0.91 16.73 17.85
N GLY A 30 1.32 15.75 18.67
CA GLY A 30 0.88 15.65 20.07
C GLY A 30 0.90 16.96 20.87
N ILE A 31 1.83 17.88 20.58
CA ILE A 31 1.88 19.23 21.14
C ILE A 31 0.65 20.08 20.77
N GLY A 32 0.25 20.13 19.50
CA GLY A 32 -0.93 20.88 19.10
C GLY A 32 -2.24 20.24 19.60
N LEU A 33 -2.28 18.90 19.74
CA LEU A 33 -3.46 18.22 20.29
C LEU A 33 -3.58 18.60 21.76
N ILE A 34 -2.46 18.61 22.49
CA ILE A 34 -2.39 19.12 23.86
C ILE A 34 -2.86 20.58 23.94
N VAL A 35 -2.41 21.46 23.04
CA VAL A 35 -2.85 22.87 23.02
C VAL A 35 -4.36 22.99 22.79
N ILE A 36 -4.95 22.19 21.90
CA ILE A 36 -6.40 22.21 21.64
C ILE A 36 -7.19 21.62 22.81
N LEU A 37 -6.69 20.56 23.46
CA LEU A 37 -7.32 20.00 24.66
C LEU A 37 -7.27 20.99 25.83
N VAL A 38 -6.14 21.68 26.03
CA VAL A 38 -6.00 22.71 27.07
C VAL A 38 -6.88 23.91 26.75
N ALA A 39 -6.88 24.39 25.50
CA ALA A 39 -7.75 25.49 25.07
C ALA A 39 -9.24 25.12 25.21
N GLY A 40 -9.63 23.91 24.82
CA GLY A 40 -11.00 23.40 24.97
C GLY A 40 -11.43 23.29 26.43
N TYR A 41 -10.53 22.87 27.33
CA TYR A 41 -10.77 22.83 28.77
C TYR A 41 -11.01 24.23 29.36
N PHE A 42 -10.21 25.23 28.95
CA PHE A 42 -10.37 26.61 29.44
C PHE A 42 -11.53 27.37 28.80
N LEU A 43 -11.88 27.07 27.54
CA LEU A 43 -12.94 27.75 26.77
C LEU A 43 -14.29 27.01 26.80
N GLY A 44 -14.36 25.83 27.43
CA GLY A 44 -15.57 25.01 27.50
C GLY A 44 -16.01 24.41 26.14
N ILE A 45 -15.08 24.28 25.19
CA ILE A 45 -15.35 23.74 23.86
C ILE A 45 -15.31 22.22 23.93
N ASP A 46 -16.38 21.56 23.46
CA ASP A 46 -16.45 20.10 23.42
C ASP A 46 -15.51 19.55 22.33
N VAL A 47 -14.41 18.95 22.79
CA VAL A 47 -13.38 18.30 21.97
C VAL A 47 -13.66 16.82 21.74
N SER A 48 -14.74 16.26 22.29
CA SER A 48 -15.18 14.88 22.05
C SER A 48 -15.29 14.51 20.56
N PRO A 49 -15.69 15.39 19.63
CA PRO A 49 -15.68 15.11 18.19
C PRO A 49 -14.28 14.85 17.62
N LEU A 50 -13.23 15.47 18.17
CA LEU A 50 -11.84 15.24 17.74
C LEU A 50 -11.32 13.89 18.23
N LEU A 51 -11.68 13.48 19.46
CA LEU A 51 -11.38 12.14 19.98
C LEU A 51 -12.19 11.05 19.25
N ASN A 52 -13.45 11.34 18.90
CA ASN A 52 -14.29 10.42 18.13
C ASN A 52 -13.87 10.33 16.66
N GLY A 53 -13.34 11.41 16.07
CA GLY A 53 -12.71 11.39 14.75
C GLY A 53 -11.43 10.55 14.70
N GLN A 54 -10.77 10.33 15.84
CA GLN A 54 -9.60 9.47 15.97
C GLN A 54 -9.94 7.99 16.26
N THR A 55 -11.12 7.71 16.81
CA THR A 55 -11.62 6.34 17.07
C THR A 55 -12.39 5.74 15.88
N GLY A 56 -12.57 6.50 14.80
CA GLY A 56 -13.07 6.04 13.51
C GLY A 56 -12.05 5.18 12.73
N GLY A 57 -11.78 3.97 13.22
CA GLY A 57 -11.52 2.79 12.38
C GLY A 57 -10.42 2.90 11.31
N GLY A 58 -9.24 3.41 11.66
CA GLY A 58 -8.01 3.14 10.93
C GLY A 58 -6.98 2.66 11.93
N ALA A 59 -6.81 1.35 12.08
CA ALA A 59 -5.68 0.82 12.84
C ALA A 59 -4.41 1.42 12.24
N VAL A 60 -3.76 2.31 12.99
CA VAL A 60 -2.39 2.73 12.70
C VAL A 60 -1.54 1.51 13.00
N THR A 61 -1.46 0.59 12.04
CA THR A 61 -0.44 -0.44 12.03
C THR A 61 0.87 0.31 12.01
N GLU A 62 1.59 0.26 13.14
CA GLU A 62 2.95 0.74 13.27
C GLU A 62 3.74 0.17 12.08
N SER A 63 4.04 1.01 11.09
CA SER A 63 4.74 0.55 9.90
C SER A 63 6.14 0.15 10.33
N ALA A 64 6.35 -1.16 10.51
CA ALA A 64 7.68 -1.73 10.56
C ALA A 64 8.45 -1.18 9.35
N GLY A 65 9.59 -0.53 9.61
CA GLY A 65 10.36 0.15 8.58
C GLY A 65 10.69 -0.77 7.40
N ILE A 66 10.95 -0.17 6.23
CA ILE A 66 11.35 -0.94 5.04
C ILE A 66 12.74 -1.54 5.28
N THR A 67 12.82 -2.87 5.30
CA THR A 67 14.03 -3.66 5.48
C THR A 67 14.73 -3.89 4.13
N PRO A 68 16.02 -4.28 4.11
CA PRO A 68 16.68 -4.75 2.89
C PRO A 68 15.96 -5.96 2.24
N GLN A 69 15.37 -6.83 3.05
CA GLN A 69 14.58 -7.98 2.62
C GLN A 69 13.33 -7.53 1.84
N ASP A 70 12.62 -6.50 2.32
CA ASP A 70 11.49 -5.91 1.60
C ASP A 70 11.90 -5.37 0.23
N GLN A 71 13.10 -4.78 0.12
CA GLN A 71 13.60 -4.28 -1.16
C GLN A 71 13.83 -5.43 -2.11
N GLN A 72 14.51 -6.50 -1.66
CA GLN A 72 14.74 -7.69 -2.47
C GLN A 72 13.44 -8.35 -2.92
N ALA A 73 12.45 -8.45 -2.02
CA ALA A 73 11.12 -8.99 -2.35
C ALA A 73 10.42 -8.16 -3.42
N ALA A 74 10.42 -6.82 -3.31
CA ALA A 74 9.83 -5.97 -4.34
C ALA A 74 10.57 -6.04 -5.67
N GLU A 75 11.91 -6.16 -5.66
CA GLU A 75 12.66 -6.37 -6.89
C GLU A 75 12.29 -7.70 -7.54
N PHE A 76 12.22 -8.78 -6.76
CA PHE A 76 11.80 -10.07 -7.25
C PHE A 76 10.40 -10.02 -7.88
N VAL A 77 9.42 -9.46 -7.16
CA VAL A 77 8.05 -9.26 -7.65
C VAL A 77 8.04 -8.43 -8.93
N SER A 78 8.88 -7.39 -9.01
CA SER A 78 8.94 -6.55 -10.21
C SER A 78 9.44 -7.28 -11.46
N VAL A 79 10.34 -8.25 -11.29
CA VAL A 79 10.82 -9.11 -12.37
C VAL A 79 9.75 -10.13 -12.76
N VAL A 80 9.09 -10.75 -11.79
CA VAL A 80 7.99 -11.71 -12.04
C VAL A 80 6.83 -11.04 -12.77
N LEU A 81 6.48 -9.80 -12.41
CA LEU A 81 5.46 -9.03 -13.11
C LEU A 81 5.88 -8.73 -14.56
N ALA A 82 7.14 -8.34 -14.79
CA ALA A 82 7.64 -8.11 -16.14
C ALA A 82 7.62 -9.37 -17.02
N ASP A 83 7.91 -10.53 -16.45
CA ASP A 83 7.82 -11.80 -17.16
C ASP A 83 6.36 -12.14 -17.48
N THR A 84 5.47 -11.95 -16.50
CA THR A 84 4.02 -12.16 -16.66
C THR A 84 3.47 -11.30 -17.79
N GLU A 85 3.80 -10.00 -17.80
CA GLU A 85 3.41 -9.09 -18.87
C GLU A 85 3.91 -9.55 -20.24
N ALA A 86 5.15 -10.02 -20.33
CA ALA A 86 5.73 -10.46 -21.60
C ALA A 86 5.04 -11.72 -22.14
N VAL A 87 4.73 -12.67 -21.27
CA VAL A 87 3.99 -13.90 -21.63
C VAL A 87 2.58 -13.56 -22.10
N TRP A 88 1.85 -12.72 -21.36
CA TRP A 88 0.47 -12.38 -21.73
C TRP A 88 0.38 -11.45 -22.93
N ALA A 89 1.37 -10.59 -23.16
CA ALA A 89 1.44 -9.78 -24.38
C ALA A 89 1.51 -10.64 -25.66
N ASP A 90 2.06 -11.85 -25.57
CA ASP A 90 2.10 -12.80 -26.69
C ASP A 90 0.83 -13.65 -26.78
N ILE A 91 0.39 -14.20 -25.64
CA ILE A 91 -0.73 -15.15 -25.58
C ILE A 91 -2.08 -14.48 -25.86
N PHE A 92 -2.34 -13.30 -25.29
CA PHE A 92 -3.67 -12.69 -25.30
C PHE A 92 -4.15 -12.33 -26.71
N PRO A 93 -3.33 -11.72 -27.59
CA PRO A 93 -3.72 -11.49 -28.98
C PRO A 93 -4.00 -12.78 -29.76
N GLN A 94 -3.23 -13.84 -29.50
CA GLN A 94 -3.37 -15.11 -30.21
C GLN A 94 -4.62 -15.90 -29.80
N GLN A 95 -4.95 -15.91 -28.51
CA GLN A 95 -6.03 -16.74 -27.97
C GLN A 95 -7.37 -16.00 -27.83
N VAL A 96 -7.32 -14.69 -27.55
CA VAL A 96 -8.51 -13.86 -27.28
C VAL A 96 -8.81 -12.90 -28.45
N GLY A 97 -7.84 -12.67 -29.34
CA GLY A 97 -7.99 -11.75 -30.48
C GLY A 97 -7.92 -10.26 -30.09
N THR A 98 -7.50 -9.96 -28.87
CA THR A 98 -7.40 -8.59 -28.33
C THR A 98 -6.03 -8.34 -27.73
N GLN A 99 -5.60 -7.08 -27.68
CA GLN A 99 -4.36 -6.71 -27.01
C GLN A 99 -4.47 -6.89 -25.49
N TYR A 100 -3.37 -7.32 -24.87
CA TYR A 100 -3.27 -7.42 -23.42
C TYR A 100 -3.11 -6.02 -22.81
N ASP A 101 -3.99 -5.68 -21.86
CA ASP A 101 -3.90 -4.45 -21.06
C ASP A 101 -3.34 -4.80 -19.66
N PRO A 102 -2.07 -4.48 -19.36
CA PRO A 102 -1.46 -4.84 -18.09
C PRO A 102 -2.05 -4.02 -16.93
N ALA A 103 -2.44 -4.70 -15.85
CA ALA A 103 -2.82 -4.02 -14.62
C ALA A 103 -1.60 -3.42 -13.91
N THR A 104 -1.81 -2.29 -13.24
CA THR A 104 -0.81 -1.71 -12.33
C THR A 104 -0.80 -2.47 -11.01
N LEU A 105 0.38 -2.92 -10.58
CA LEU A 105 0.58 -3.58 -9.30
C LEU A 105 0.97 -2.56 -8.22
N VAL A 106 0.20 -2.54 -7.14
CA VAL A 106 0.39 -1.70 -5.96
C VAL A 106 1.02 -2.54 -4.87
N LEU A 107 2.27 -2.21 -4.50
CA LEU A 107 2.97 -2.83 -3.39
C LEU A 107 2.71 -2.02 -2.11
N PHE A 108 2.28 -2.68 -1.05
CA PHE A 108 2.08 -2.08 0.27
C PHE A 108 2.63 -2.97 1.38
N LYS A 109 2.67 -2.44 2.60
CA LYS A 109 3.16 -3.16 3.78
C LYS A 109 2.20 -2.92 4.95
N GLY A 110 1.56 -3.97 5.46
CA GLY A 110 0.67 -3.91 6.64
C GLY A 110 -0.75 -3.46 6.34
N GLY A 111 -0.91 -2.38 5.57
CA GLY A 111 -2.22 -1.94 5.10
C GLY A 111 -2.15 -0.81 4.08
N THR A 112 -3.22 -0.67 3.29
CA THR A 112 -3.40 0.42 2.34
C THR A 112 -4.89 0.68 2.09
N GLN A 113 -5.22 1.87 1.61
CA GLN A 113 -6.60 2.19 1.23
C GLN A 113 -6.75 2.04 -0.28
N SER A 114 -7.78 1.29 -0.70
CA SER A 114 -8.22 1.21 -2.10
C SER A 114 -9.63 1.78 -2.26
N PRO A 115 -10.07 2.07 -3.49
CA PRO A 115 -11.48 2.41 -3.76
C PRO A 115 -12.46 1.28 -3.44
N CYS A 116 -11.98 0.03 -3.41
CA CYS A 116 -12.77 -1.15 -3.07
C CYS A 116 -12.86 -1.42 -1.55
N GLY A 117 -12.20 -0.58 -0.73
CA GLY A 117 -12.15 -0.71 0.73
C GLY A 117 -10.73 -0.67 1.29
N GLY A 118 -10.64 -0.74 2.62
CA GLY A 118 -9.36 -0.87 3.31
C GLY A 118 -8.77 -2.26 3.09
N ALA A 119 -7.53 -2.30 2.62
CA ALA A 119 -6.77 -3.52 2.42
C ALA A 119 -5.78 -3.72 3.57
N SER A 120 -5.71 -4.95 4.07
CA SER A 120 -4.77 -5.36 5.10
C SER A 120 -4.03 -6.62 4.67
N ALA A 121 -2.90 -6.91 5.33
CA ALA A 121 -2.12 -8.14 5.13
C ALA A 121 -2.97 -9.43 5.18
N ALA A 122 -4.08 -9.41 5.95
CA ALA A 122 -4.98 -10.54 6.12
C ALA A 122 -5.89 -10.82 4.91
N SER A 123 -5.98 -9.90 3.95
CA SER A 123 -6.90 -10.02 2.80
C SER A 123 -6.28 -10.73 1.59
N GLY A 124 -4.98 -11.05 1.63
CA GLY A 124 -4.24 -11.61 0.50
C GLY A 124 -4.10 -10.61 -0.67
N PRO A 125 -3.46 -11.03 -1.78
CA PRO A 125 -3.44 -10.23 -3.00
C PRO A 125 -4.84 -10.13 -3.59
N PHE A 126 -5.23 -8.95 -4.06
CA PHE A 126 -6.55 -8.72 -4.64
C PHE A 126 -6.51 -7.74 -5.81
N TYR A 127 -7.54 -7.76 -6.65
CA TYR A 127 -7.74 -6.82 -7.74
C TYR A 127 -8.92 -5.91 -7.43
N CYS A 128 -8.75 -4.60 -7.61
CA CYS A 128 -9.84 -3.63 -7.48
C CYS A 128 -10.32 -3.17 -8.88
N PRO A 129 -11.56 -3.51 -9.29
CA PRO A 129 -12.06 -3.12 -10.61
C PRO A 129 -12.24 -1.60 -10.78
N ALA A 130 -12.42 -0.87 -9.68
CA ALA A 130 -12.71 0.57 -9.71
C ALA A 130 -11.52 1.43 -10.16
N ASP A 131 -10.28 0.99 -9.88
CA ASP A 131 -9.05 1.64 -10.36
C ASP A 131 -8.21 0.77 -11.30
N ARG A 132 -8.65 -0.47 -11.54
CA ARG A 132 -8.00 -1.48 -12.37
C ARG A 132 -6.59 -1.85 -11.87
N LYS A 133 -6.40 -1.86 -10.55
CA LYS A 133 -5.11 -2.17 -9.92
C LYS A 133 -5.13 -3.51 -9.18
N ALA A 134 -4.00 -4.19 -9.21
CA ALA A 134 -3.72 -5.33 -8.36
C ALA A 134 -2.96 -4.84 -7.13
N TYR A 135 -3.26 -5.38 -5.95
CA TYR A 135 -2.67 -4.99 -4.68
C TYR A 135 -1.98 -6.18 -4.05
N LEU A 136 -0.74 -6.00 -3.59
CA LEU A 136 0.05 -7.05 -2.98
C LEU A 136 0.78 -6.52 -1.74
N ASP A 137 0.52 -7.18 -0.61
CA ASP A 137 1.29 -6.97 0.61
C ASP A 137 2.58 -7.78 0.57
N LEU A 138 3.71 -7.16 0.90
CA LEU A 138 5.00 -7.84 0.99
C LEU A 138 5.31 -8.39 2.39
N ILE A 139 4.48 -8.13 3.41
CA ILE A 139 4.58 -8.85 4.70
C ILE A 139 4.44 -10.36 4.47
N LEU A 140 3.54 -10.78 3.58
CA LEU A 140 3.38 -12.20 3.24
C LEU A 140 4.69 -12.82 2.72
N CYS A 141 5.57 -12.04 2.09
CA CYS A 141 6.85 -12.52 1.59
C CYS A 141 7.92 -12.67 2.69
N ASP A 142 7.75 -12.05 3.86
CA ASP A 142 8.65 -12.22 5.01
C ASP A 142 8.44 -13.59 5.70
N ASP A 143 7.22 -14.14 5.66
CA ASP A 143 6.89 -15.44 6.29
C ASP A 143 7.25 -16.67 5.42
N ALA A 144 7.65 -16.47 4.16
CA ALA A 144 7.94 -17.55 3.20
C ALA A 144 9.40 -18.08 3.27
N GLY A 145 10.06 -17.93 4.43
CA GLY A 145 11.45 -18.35 4.69
C GLY A 145 11.63 -19.83 4.95
#